data_AF-A0A4Q6AHV2-F1
#
_entry.id   AF-A0A4Q6AHV2-F1
#
_cell.length_a   1.000
_cell.length_b   1.000
_cell.length_c   1.000
_cell.angle_alpha   90.00
_cell.angle_beta   90.00
_cell.angle_gamma   90.00
#
_symmetry.space_group_name_H-M   'P 1'
#
loop_
_entity.id
_entity.type
_entity.pdbx_description
1 polymer ?
#
loop_
_entity_poly.entity_id
_entity_poly.type
_entity_poly.pdbx_seq_one_letter_code
_entity_poly.pdbx_strand_id
1 'polypeptide(L)'
;MEKDYVVDEETGSHLVLLVQSIRKRLPLLESIRLRELNAISLDVETIKGGAEILSFDALAAVMDKMTKIVADSLANTITSAQSSVALIEQITIAEDQLNRAMAGPKPEALNFLSHSPQAESRAARVEPMAVAAVPRP
;
A
#
# COMPACT_ATOMS: atom_id res chain seq x y z
N MET A 1 -4.79 1.89 14.56
CA MET A 1 -4.35 3.13 13.88
C MET A 1 -3.51 2.69 12.71
N GLU A 2 -4.09 2.69 11.51
CA GLU A 2 -3.33 2.54 10.26
C GLU A 2 -2.51 3.83 10.12
N LYS A 3 -1.18 3.74 10.13
CA LYS A 3 -0.33 4.88 9.82
C LYS A 3 -0.37 5.07 8.31
N ASP A 4 -0.86 6.21 7.86
CA ASP A 4 -0.71 6.64 6.48
C ASP A 4 0.79 6.89 6.23
N TYR A 5 1.45 5.90 5.63
CA TYR A 5 2.86 5.97 5.26
C TYR A 5 2.99 6.73 3.94
N VAL A 6 3.40 7.99 4.01
CA VAL A 6 3.92 8.70 2.84
C VAL A 6 5.39 8.33 2.72
N VAL A 7 5.68 7.34 1.87
CA VAL A 7 7.06 7.02 1.48
C VAL A 7 7.57 8.17 0.61
N ASP A 8 8.76 8.68 0.92
CA ASP A 8 9.47 9.64 0.06
C ASP A 8 9.53 9.13 -1.40
N GLU A 9 9.19 9.98 -2.36
CA GLU A 9 8.90 9.57 -3.75
C GLU A 9 10.12 8.94 -4.43
N GLU A 10 11.33 9.43 -4.11
CA GLU A 10 12.59 8.89 -4.64
C GLU A 10 12.89 7.50 -4.05
N THR A 11 12.76 7.36 -2.74
CA THR A 11 13.04 6.08 -2.07
C THR A 11 11.99 5.01 -2.41
N GLY A 12 10.72 5.39 -2.50
CA GLY A 12 9.64 4.51 -2.94
C GLY A 12 9.83 4.05 -4.39
N SER A 13 10.26 4.95 -5.28
CA SER A 13 10.58 4.62 -6.67
C SER A 13 11.73 3.61 -6.78
N HIS A 14 12.77 3.72 -5.95
CA HIS A 14 13.86 2.74 -5.92
C HIS A 14 13.40 1.33 -5.49
N LEU A 15 12.52 1.25 -4.48
CA LEU A 15 11.94 -0.03 -4.06
C LEU A 15 11.07 -0.65 -5.15
N VAL A 16 10.29 0.15 -5.88
CA VAL A 16 9.50 -0.31 -7.03
C VAL A 16 10.41 -0.87 -8.12
N LEU A 17 11.52 -0.21 -8.44
CA LEU A 17 12.46 -0.70 -9.45
C LEU A 17 13.09 -2.05 -9.07
N LEU A 18 13.45 -2.23 -7.79
CA LEU A 18 13.99 -3.50 -7.29
C LEU A 18 12.96 -4.63 -7.36
N VAL A 19 11.73 -4.38 -6.95
CA VAL A 19 10.63 -5.35 -7.03
C VAL A 19 10.33 -5.73 -8.49
N GLN A 20 10.29 -4.76 -9.40
CA GLN A 20 10.13 -5.03 -10.84
C GLN A 20 11.31 -5.82 -11.43
N SER A 21 12.53 -5.58 -10.95
CA SER A 21 13.72 -6.34 -11.34
C SER A 21 13.57 -7.81 -10.95
N ILE A 22 13.13 -8.11 -9.72
CA ILE A 22 12.85 -9.49 -9.27
C ILE A 22 11.74 -10.10 -10.13
N ARG A 23 10.63 -9.37 -10.34
CA ARG A 23 9.50 -9.86 -11.15
C ARG A 23 9.92 -10.21 -12.58
N LYS A 24 10.83 -9.48 -13.20
CA LYS A 24 11.35 -9.81 -14.54
C LYS A 24 12.20 -11.08 -14.56
N ARG A 25 12.85 -11.44 -13.45
CA ARG A 25 13.71 -12.63 -13.35
C ARG A 25 12.92 -13.91 -13.06
N LEU A 26 11.76 -13.80 -12.43
CA LEU A 26 10.94 -14.96 -12.02
C LEU A 26 10.34 -15.81 -13.16
N PRO A 27 9.81 -15.25 -14.26
CA PRO A 27 9.23 -16.02 -15.37
C PRO A 27 10.24 -16.85 -16.19
N LEU A 28 11.54 -16.60 -16.03
CA LEU A 28 12.59 -17.32 -16.77
C LEU A 28 12.96 -18.68 -16.13
N LEU A 29 12.21 -19.10 -15.10
CA LEU A 29 12.59 -20.17 -14.19
C LEU A 29 11.75 -21.45 -14.41
N GLU A 30 11.84 -22.05 -15.62
CA GLU A 30 11.52 -23.49 -15.77
C GLU A 30 12.49 -24.35 -14.94
N SER A 31 13.68 -23.81 -14.65
CA SER A 31 14.59 -24.26 -13.60
C SER A 31 15.18 -23.04 -12.91
N ILE A 32 15.00 -22.92 -11.61
CA ILE A 32 15.68 -21.90 -10.81
C ILE A 32 17.14 -22.30 -10.68
N ARG A 33 18.09 -21.58 -11.29
CA ARG A 33 19.51 -21.86 -11.10
C ARG A 33 20.00 -21.11 -9.86
N LEU A 34 21.03 -21.67 -9.23
CA LEU A 34 21.66 -21.15 -8.02
C LEU A 34 22.06 -19.66 -8.15
N ARG A 35 22.53 -19.25 -9.33
CA ARG A 35 22.91 -17.86 -9.59
C ARG A 35 21.72 -16.91 -9.51
N GLU A 36 20.55 -17.29 -10.04
CA GLU A 36 19.36 -16.44 -9.97
C GLU A 36 18.83 -16.36 -8.54
N LEU A 37 18.84 -17.46 -7.77
CA LEU A 37 18.46 -17.43 -6.35
C LEU A 37 19.34 -16.50 -5.53
N ASN A 38 20.65 -16.54 -5.74
CA ASN A 38 21.57 -15.65 -5.02
C ASN A 38 21.31 -14.18 -5.37
N ALA A 39 21.02 -13.88 -6.64
CA ALA A 39 20.68 -12.52 -7.05
C ALA A 39 19.33 -12.06 -6.49
N ILE A 40 18.32 -12.93 -6.47
CA ILE A 40 17.02 -12.66 -5.84
C ILE A 40 17.20 -12.46 -4.33
N SER A 41 18.03 -13.28 -3.67
CA SER A 41 18.32 -13.15 -2.24
C SER A 41 18.86 -11.75 -1.90
N LEU A 42 19.83 -11.27 -2.67
CA LEU A 42 20.42 -9.96 -2.47
C LEU A 42 19.41 -8.82 -2.69
N ASP A 43 18.61 -8.93 -3.75
CA ASP A 43 17.57 -7.94 -4.04
C ASP A 43 16.51 -7.91 -2.92
N VAL A 44 16.10 -9.09 -2.41
CA VAL A 44 15.15 -9.21 -1.28
C VAL A 44 15.70 -8.60 0.00
N GLU A 45 16.97 -8.86 0.35
CA GLU A 45 17.62 -8.25 1.52
C GLU A 45 17.71 -6.72 1.38
N THR A 46 17.99 -6.23 0.18
CA THR A 46 18.06 -4.79 -0.11
C THR A 46 16.69 -4.13 0.06
N ILE A 47 15.63 -4.74 -0.49
CA ILE A 47 14.25 -4.24 -0.34
C ILE A 47 13.84 -4.29 1.13
N LYS A 48 14.18 -5.36 1.85
CA LYS A 48 13.88 -5.47 3.28
C LYS A 48 14.53 -4.34 4.08
N GLY A 49 15.83 -4.12 3.90
CA GLY A 49 16.53 -3.04 4.60
C GLY A 49 15.93 -1.66 4.29
N GLY A 50 15.58 -1.41 3.02
CA GLY A 50 14.86 -0.19 2.64
C GLY A 50 13.49 -0.07 3.29
N ALA A 51 12.71 -1.15 3.32
CA ALA A 51 11.40 -1.20 3.97
C ALA A 51 11.50 -0.92 5.48
N GLU A 52 12.47 -1.51 6.17
CA GLU A 52 12.71 -1.30 7.61
C GLU A 52 13.11 0.15 7.92
N ILE A 53 14.00 0.74 7.12
CA ILE A 53 14.39 2.15 7.26
C ILE A 53 13.18 3.09 7.15
N LEU A 54 12.25 2.75 6.26
CA LEU A 54 11.03 3.51 6.02
C LEU A 54 9.88 3.14 6.97
N SER A 55 10.10 2.23 7.92
CA SER A 55 9.06 1.66 8.79
C SER A 55 7.88 1.05 8.02
N PHE A 56 8.14 0.52 6.82
CA PHE A 56 7.16 -0.16 5.98
C PHE A 56 7.04 -1.63 6.35
N ASP A 57 6.49 -1.90 7.55
CA ASP A 57 6.44 -3.22 8.17
C ASP A 57 5.78 -4.29 7.29
N ALA A 58 4.74 -3.91 6.53
CA ALA A 58 4.04 -4.82 5.64
C ALA A 58 4.95 -5.35 4.52
N LEU A 59 5.80 -4.49 3.95
CA LEU A 59 6.75 -4.86 2.89
C LEU A 59 7.91 -5.67 3.46
N ALA A 60 8.43 -5.28 4.62
CA ALA A 60 9.46 -6.05 5.33
C ALA A 60 8.99 -7.49 5.61
N ALA A 61 7.75 -7.68 6.05
CA ALA A 61 7.17 -9.00 6.29
C ALA A 61 7.00 -9.85 5.02
N VAL A 62 6.73 -9.23 3.87
CA VAL A 62 6.72 -9.94 2.58
C VAL A 62 8.13 -10.36 2.19
N MET A 63 9.12 -9.48 2.37
CA MET A 63 10.52 -9.82 2.09
C MET A 63 11.03 -10.95 3.00
N ASP A 64 10.63 -11.00 4.28
CA ASP A 64 10.96 -12.13 5.16
C ASP A 64 10.43 -13.47 4.64
N LYS A 65 9.20 -13.48 4.10
CA LYS A 65 8.65 -14.68 3.45
C LYS A 65 9.44 -15.06 2.20
N MET A 66 9.84 -14.08 1.38
CA MET A 66 10.68 -14.33 0.21
C MET A 66 12.04 -14.90 0.60
N THR A 67 12.70 -14.35 1.61
CA THR A 67 13.97 -14.86 2.15
C THR A 67 13.85 -16.33 2.55
N LYS A 68 12.75 -16.69 3.23
CA LYS A 68 12.49 -18.08 3.60
C LYS A 68 12.32 -18.99 2.37
N ILE A 69 11.54 -18.57 1.37
CA ILE A 69 11.34 -19.35 0.14
C ILE A 69 12.67 -19.54 -0.60
N VAL A 70 13.50 -18.50 -0.70
CA VAL A 70 14.84 -18.58 -1.30
C VAL A 70 15.72 -19.57 -0.53
N ALA A 71 15.73 -19.51 0.80
CA ALA A 71 16.50 -20.43 1.64
C ALA A 71 16.03 -21.88 1.48
N ASP A 72 14.72 -22.13 1.48
CA ASP A 72 14.13 -23.45 1.26
C ASP A 72 14.50 -23.99 -0.15
N SER A 73 14.48 -23.11 -1.16
CA SER A 73 14.87 -23.46 -2.52
C SER A 73 16.37 -23.78 -2.64
N LEU A 74 17.24 -23.05 -1.95
CA LEU A 74 18.69 -23.28 -1.91
C LEU A 74 19.04 -24.58 -1.15
N ALA A 75 18.28 -24.89 -0.10
CA ALA A 75 18.41 -26.12 0.67
C ALA A 75 17.79 -27.35 -0.02
N ASN A 76 17.14 -27.16 -1.18
CA ASN A 76 16.39 -28.19 -1.90
C ASN A 76 15.28 -28.83 -1.07
N THR A 77 14.70 -28.10 -0.11
CA THR A 77 13.56 -28.58 0.71
C THR A 77 12.23 -28.44 0.00
N ILE A 78 12.17 -27.59 -1.04
CA ILE A 78 11.04 -27.42 -1.97
C ILE A 78 11.49 -27.60 -3.41
N THR A 79 10.56 -27.99 -4.30
CA THR A 79 10.86 -28.12 -5.73
C THR A 79 11.01 -26.76 -6.41
N SER A 80 11.72 -26.73 -7.55
CA SER A 80 11.84 -25.51 -8.37
C SER A 80 10.47 -24.94 -8.78
N ALA A 81 9.49 -25.79 -9.07
CA ALA A 81 8.14 -25.36 -9.42
C ALA A 81 7.42 -24.70 -8.22
N GLN A 82 7.50 -25.31 -7.03
CA GLN A 82 6.94 -24.73 -5.81
C GLN A 82 7.60 -23.40 -5.45
N SER A 83 8.93 -23.32 -5.57
CA SER A 83 9.70 -22.10 -5.33
C SER A 83 9.29 -20.99 -6.29
N SER A 84 9.21 -21.28 -7.59
CA SER A 84 8.79 -20.31 -8.61
C SER A 84 7.40 -19.74 -8.32
N VAL A 85 6.41 -20.61 -8.06
CA VAL A 85 5.04 -20.17 -7.71
C VAL A 85 5.04 -19.31 -6.45
N ALA A 86 5.71 -19.75 -5.39
CA ALA A 86 5.73 -19.03 -4.11
C ALA A 86 6.43 -17.67 -4.24
N LEU A 87 7.54 -17.58 -4.97
CA LEU A 87 8.24 -16.31 -5.23
C LEU A 87 7.40 -15.35 -6.08
N ILE A 88 6.68 -15.87 -7.09
CA ILE A 88 5.75 -15.06 -7.92
C ILE A 88 4.61 -14.50 -7.07
N GLU A 89 4.04 -15.32 -6.19
CA GLU A 89 2.98 -14.86 -5.27
C GLU A 89 3.48 -13.74 -4.38
N GLN A 90 4.63 -13.93 -3.72
CA GLN A 90 5.17 -12.91 -2.80
C GLN A 90 5.57 -11.62 -3.53
N ILE A 91 6.18 -11.69 -4.71
CA ILE A 91 6.55 -10.47 -5.44
C ILE A 91 5.31 -9.69 -5.90
N THR A 92 4.22 -10.39 -6.24
CA THR A 92 2.95 -9.76 -6.62
C THR A 92 2.35 -9.01 -5.42
N ILE A 93 2.43 -9.59 -4.22
CA ILE A 93 2.01 -8.91 -2.98
C ILE A 93 2.88 -7.69 -2.70
N ALA A 94 4.21 -7.81 -2.86
CA ALA A 94 5.14 -6.69 -2.66
C ALA A 94 4.83 -5.50 -3.60
N GLU A 95 4.54 -5.77 -4.87
CA GLU A 95 4.13 -4.74 -5.83
C GLU A 95 2.83 -4.05 -5.43
N ASP A 96 1.81 -4.81 -5.04
CA ASP A 96 0.53 -4.24 -4.60
C ASP A 96 0.70 -3.35 -3.36
N GLN A 97 1.52 -3.77 -2.39
CA GLN A 97 1.84 -2.95 -1.22
C GLN A 97 2.54 -1.65 -1.60
N LEU A 98 3.57 -1.71 -2.45
CA LEU A 98 4.27 -0.52 -2.93
C LEU A 98 3.34 0.40 -3.72
N ASN A 99 2.51 -0.13 -4.60
CA ASN A 99 1.54 0.67 -5.36
C ASN A 99 0.55 1.38 -4.44
N ARG A 100 0.09 0.73 -3.36
CA ARG A 100 -0.80 1.35 -2.37
C ARG A 100 -0.09 2.45 -1.56
N ALA A 101 1.16 2.23 -1.16
CA ALA A 101 1.95 3.22 -0.44
C ALA A 101 2.26 4.45 -1.31
N MET A 102 2.57 4.24 -2.59
CA MET A 102 2.87 5.31 -3.56
C MET A 102 1.63 6.06 -4.04
N ALA A 103 0.45 5.43 -4.07
CA ALA A 103 -0.79 6.09 -4.45
C ALA A 103 -1.30 7.10 -3.40
N GLY A 104 -0.68 7.15 -2.22
CA GLY A 104 -1.18 7.92 -1.08
C GLY A 104 -2.53 7.39 -0.57
N PRO A 105 -3.10 7.99 0.50
CA PRO A 105 -4.43 7.62 0.96
C PRO A 105 -5.44 7.82 -0.16
N LYS A 106 -6.14 6.74 -0.55
CA LYS A 106 -7.29 6.85 -1.45
C LYS A 106 -8.29 7.84 -0.84
N PRO A 107 -8.83 8.81 -1.59
CA PRO A 107 -9.79 9.79 -1.09
C PRO A 107 -11.16 9.21 -0.71
N GLU A 108 -11.28 7.89 -0.52
CA GLU A 108 -12.52 7.24 -0.07
C GLU A 108 -12.81 7.52 1.42
N ALA A 109 -11.84 8.06 2.16
CA ALA A 109 -12.03 8.54 3.54
C ALA A 109 -12.56 9.98 3.66
N LEU A 110 -12.81 10.70 2.56
CA LEU A 110 -13.46 12.03 2.58
C LEU A 110 -15.00 11.99 2.51
N ASN A 111 -15.62 10.80 2.60
CA ASN A 111 -17.07 10.67 2.70
C ASN A 111 -17.65 11.02 4.10
N PHE A 112 -16.83 11.52 5.03
CA PHE A 112 -17.29 11.95 6.36
C PHE A 112 -17.88 13.37 6.43
N LEU A 113 -18.07 14.07 5.31
CA LEU A 113 -18.78 15.36 5.27
C LEU A 113 -20.14 15.33 4.58
N SER A 114 -20.61 14.17 4.11
CA SER A 114 -21.88 14.06 3.36
C SER A 114 -23.08 13.64 4.20
N HIS A 115 -22.91 13.38 5.50
CA HIS A 115 -24.00 13.04 6.41
C HIS A 115 -23.97 13.91 7.67
N SER A 116 -24.29 15.18 7.52
CA SER A 116 -24.84 15.98 8.63
C SER A 116 -26.35 15.77 8.68
N PRO A 117 -26.92 14.98 9.62
CA PRO A 117 -28.32 15.06 9.95
C PRO A 117 -28.52 16.25 10.90
N GLN A 118 -28.46 17.47 10.36
CA GLN A 118 -28.82 18.65 11.15
C GLN A 118 -29.43 19.74 10.26
N ALA A 119 -30.51 19.39 9.59
CA ALA A 119 -31.44 20.32 8.98
C ALA A 119 -32.89 20.04 9.43
N GLU A 120 -33.08 19.74 10.71
CA GLU A 120 -34.40 19.74 11.34
C GLU A 120 -34.34 20.42 12.70
N SER A 121 -34.32 21.76 12.67
CA SER A 121 -35.04 22.53 13.68
C SER A 121 -35.08 24.00 13.30
N ARG A 122 -36.25 24.57 13.51
CA ARG A 122 -36.54 26.02 13.59
C ARG A 122 -37.10 26.68 12.33
N ALA A 123 -38.14 26.08 11.76
CA ALA A 123 -39.30 26.88 11.33
C ALA A 123 -40.07 27.35 12.59
N ALA A 124 -39.50 28.31 13.31
CA ALA A 124 -40.19 28.99 14.39
C ALA A 124 -41.21 29.96 13.76
N ARG A 125 -42.48 29.55 13.83
CA ARG A 125 -43.68 30.38 14.03
C ARG A 125 -43.37 31.88 14.17
N VAL A 126 -43.77 32.68 13.19
CA VAL A 126 -43.95 34.12 13.37
C VAL A 126 -45.39 34.44 12.98
N GLU A 127 -46.20 34.75 13.99
CA GLU A 127 -47.56 35.29 13.83
C GLU A 127 -47.50 36.71 13.24
N PRO A 128 -48.46 37.12 12.38
CA PRO A 128 -48.55 38.51 11.96
C PRO A 128 -49.47 39.29 12.91
N MET A 129 -48.94 40.28 13.63
CA MET A 129 -49.79 41.28 14.29
C MET A 129 -49.18 42.70 14.27
N ALA A 130 -49.59 43.44 13.23
CA ALA A 130 -50.19 44.78 13.21
C ALA A 130 -49.52 46.05 13.82
N VAL A 131 -49.63 47.12 13.00
CA VAL A 131 -49.98 48.54 13.32
C VAL A 131 -48.90 49.64 13.18
N ALA A 132 -49.20 50.50 12.19
CA ALA A 132 -49.09 51.97 12.03
C ALA A 132 -47.82 52.75 12.42
N ALA A 133 -47.39 53.58 11.47
CA ALA A 133 -46.93 54.93 11.76
C ALA A 133 -47.10 55.87 10.54
N VAL A 134 -47.90 56.92 10.73
CA VAL A 134 -47.89 58.22 10.02
C VAL A 134 -47.51 59.23 11.13
N PRO A 135 -46.60 60.21 10.95
CA PRO A 135 -46.92 61.47 10.25
C PRO A 135 -45.76 62.20 9.53
N ARG A 136 -46.16 63.33 8.93
CA ARG A 136 -45.51 64.19 7.90
C ARG A 136 -44.35 65.06 8.42
N PRO A 137 -43.73 65.86 7.52
CA PRO A 137 -44.09 67.29 7.40
C PRO A 137 -44.89 67.65 6.13
#